data_AF-A0A507SPF8-F1
#
_entry.id   AF-A0A507SPF8-F1
#
_cell.length_a   1.000
_cell.length_b   1.000
_cell.length_c   1.000
_cell.angle_alpha   90.00
_cell.angle_beta   90.00
_cell.angle_gamma   90.00
#
_symmetry.space_group_name_H-M   'P 1'
#
loop_
_entity.id
_entity.type
_entity.pdbx_description
1 polymer ?
#
loop_
_entity_poly.entity_id
_entity_poly.type
_entity_poly.pdbx_seq_one_letter_code
_entity_poly.pdbx_strand_id
1 'polypeptide(L)'
;MKVKKELVSRQWRVSNSKLKKGLYINVGIPKVDNKGFEIRFGYGYVEELKKYNEDPINTIKNIIKNFPLSLTKEEAREKLNELFKNENVEEKEVKEKYHGLDLIENIFNYFDIFKNCKDSKSKSLKDVVIHQIYQKFKLPMSIYGTYKSIKKET
;
A
#
# COMPACT_ATOMS: atom_id res chain seq x y z
N MET A 1 -10.39 -23.94 -45.41
CA MET A 1 -11.20 -22.99 -44.60
C MET A 1 -10.42 -22.63 -43.35
N LYS A 2 -10.02 -21.37 -43.18
CA LYS A 2 -9.37 -20.90 -41.94
C LYS A 2 -10.47 -20.67 -40.91
N VAL A 3 -10.38 -21.39 -39.78
CA VAL A 3 -11.27 -21.25 -38.63
C VAL A 3 -11.34 -19.77 -38.25
N LYS A 4 -12.55 -19.19 -38.29
CA LYS A 4 -12.83 -17.86 -37.73
C LYS A 4 -12.38 -17.91 -36.26
N LYS A 5 -11.23 -17.29 -35.95
CA LYS A 5 -10.89 -16.96 -34.57
C LYS A 5 -12.08 -16.19 -34.01
N GLU A 6 -12.71 -16.73 -32.98
CA GLU A 6 -13.71 -16.00 -32.19
C GLU A 6 -13.20 -14.58 -31.96
N LEU A 7 -14.00 -13.60 -32.35
CA LEU A 7 -13.77 -12.19 -32.04
C LEU A 7 -13.80 -12.08 -30.52
N VAL A 8 -12.66 -12.31 -29.87
CA VAL A 8 -12.47 -11.97 -28.46
C VAL A 8 -12.78 -10.49 -28.39
N SER A 9 -13.90 -10.15 -27.76
CA SER A 9 -14.36 -8.76 -27.66
C SER A 9 -13.21 -7.93 -27.13
N ARG A 10 -12.87 -6.86 -27.87
CA ARG A 10 -11.86 -5.90 -27.43
C ARG A 10 -12.36 -5.35 -26.10
N GLN A 11 -11.52 -5.47 -25.07
CA GLN A 11 -11.83 -5.00 -23.73
C GLN A 11 -10.56 -4.45 -23.10
N TRP A 12 -10.73 -3.57 -22.13
CA TRP A 12 -9.65 -3.12 -21.28
C TRP A 12 -9.01 -4.30 -20.53
N ARG A 13 -7.68 -4.32 -20.46
CA ARG A 13 -6.91 -5.37 -19.80
C ARG A 13 -5.91 -4.78 -18.83
N VAL A 14 -5.71 -5.50 -17.73
CA VAL A 14 -4.61 -5.29 -16.81
C VAL A 14 -3.39 -6.06 -17.32
N SER A 15 -2.22 -5.42 -17.29
CA SER A 15 -0.93 -6.06 -17.54
C SER A 15 0.08 -5.63 -16.50
N ASN A 16 0.94 -6.56 -16.09
CA ASN A 16 1.85 -6.36 -14.99
C ASN A 16 3.29 -6.37 -15.51
N SER A 17 4.14 -5.51 -14.96
CA SER A 17 5.55 -5.44 -15.31
C SER A 17 6.38 -5.46 -14.04
N LYS A 18 7.39 -6.33 -13.98
CA LYS A 18 8.31 -6.40 -12.85
C LYS A 18 9.38 -5.33 -13.02
N LEU A 19 9.35 -4.29 -12.19
CA LEU A 19 10.33 -3.20 -12.18
C LEU A 19 11.22 -3.33 -10.93
N LYS A 20 12.29 -2.53 -10.84
CA LYS A 20 13.23 -2.54 -9.70
C LYS A 20 12.53 -2.37 -8.34
N LYS A 21 11.47 -1.56 -8.29
CA LYS A 21 10.67 -1.28 -7.07
C LYS A 21 9.54 -2.30 -6.80
N GLY A 22 9.34 -3.30 -7.66
CA GLY A 22 8.30 -4.31 -7.50
C GLY A 22 7.36 -4.42 -8.70
N LEU A 23 6.18 -5.00 -8.48
CA LEU A 23 5.19 -5.25 -9.52
C LEU A 23 4.41 -3.97 -9.83
N TYR A 24 4.45 -3.55 -11.10
CA TYR A 24 3.79 -2.34 -11.58
C TYR A 24 2.59 -2.68 -12.47
N ILE A 25 1.45 -2.07 -12.19
CA ILE A 25 0.19 -2.28 -12.91
C ILE A 25 0.09 -1.30 -14.07
N ASN A 26 -0.25 -1.83 -15.24
CA ASN A 26 -0.64 -1.06 -16.41
C ASN A 26 -2.03 -1.48 -16.87
N VAL A 27 -2.78 -0.52 -17.40
CA VAL A 27 -4.12 -0.72 -17.94
C VAL A 27 -4.13 -0.27 -19.39
N GLY A 28 -4.80 -1.03 -20.26
CA GLY A 28 -4.86 -0.68 -21.67
C GLY A 28 -5.76 -1.56 -22.52
N ILE A 29 -6.01 -1.10 -23.74
CA ILE A 29 -6.76 -1.81 -24.78
C ILE A 29 -5.76 -2.49 -25.72
N PRO A 30 -5.84 -3.81 -25.94
CA PRO A 30 -4.97 -4.52 -26.87
C PRO A 30 -5.23 -4.11 -28.33
N LYS A 31 -4.19 -4.20 -29.16
CA LYS A 31 -4.34 -4.09 -30.62
C LYS A 31 -5.20 -5.23 -31.18
N VAL A 32 -5.80 -5.04 -32.35
CA VAL A 32 -6.65 -6.06 -33.02
C VAL A 32 -5.88 -7.37 -33.27
N ASP A 33 -4.58 -7.26 -33.51
CA ASP A 33 -3.67 -8.39 -33.68
C ASP A 33 -3.17 -9.01 -32.36
N ASN A 34 -3.62 -8.48 -31.22
CA ASN A 34 -3.14 -8.78 -29.85
C ASN A 34 -1.62 -8.59 -29.65
N LYS A 35 -0.89 -7.98 -30.59
CA LYS A 35 0.55 -7.72 -30.46
C LYS A 35 0.76 -6.34 -29.83
N GLY A 36 0.52 -6.28 -28.52
CA GLY A 36 0.67 -5.08 -27.72
C GLY A 36 -0.63 -4.30 -27.53
N PHE A 37 -0.49 -3.01 -27.20
CA PHE A 37 -1.60 -2.15 -26.81
C PHE A 37 -1.79 -1.01 -27.81
N GLU A 38 -3.05 -0.68 -28.09
CA GLU A 38 -3.45 0.52 -28.83
C GLU A 38 -3.44 1.73 -27.90
N ILE A 39 -4.04 1.58 -26.71
CA ILE A 39 -4.01 2.55 -25.62
C ILE A 39 -3.42 1.87 -24.40
N ARG A 40 -2.44 2.49 -23.75
CA ARG A 40 -1.85 2.00 -22.50
C ARG A 40 -1.47 3.14 -21.57
N PHE A 41 -1.72 2.94 -20.29
CA PHE A 41 -1.19 3.80 -19.24
C PHE A 41 -0.70 3.00 -18.04
N GLY A 42 0.33 3.54 -17.38
CA GLY A 42 0.79 3.07 -16.08
C GLY A 42 -0.13 3.59 -14.99
N TYR A 43 -0.56 2.71 -14.10
CA TYR A 43 -1.46 3.05 -13.01
C TYR A 43 -0.72 3.25 -11.69
N GLY A 44 0.07 2.26 -11.25
CA GLY A 44 0.80 2.32 -9.99
C GLY A 44 1.45 1.00 -9.57
N TYR A 45 2.23 1.03 -8.49
CA TYR A 45 2.81 -0.18 -7.90
C TYR A 45 1.77 -0.95 -7.07
N VAL A 46 1.78 -2.28 -7.17
CA VAL A 46 0.86 -3.14 -6.41
C VAL A 46 0.95 -2.86 -4.91
N GLU A 47 2.15 -2.69 -4.36
CA GLU A 47 2.35 -2.45 -2.93
C GLU A 47 1.78 -1.10 -2.47
N GLU A 48 1.86 -0.07 -3.30
CA GLU A 48 1.27 1.24 -3.00
C GLU A 48 -0.26 1.19 -3.07
N LEU A 49 -0.79 0.43 -4.04
CA LEU A 49 -2.23 0.28 -4.24
C LEU A 49 -2.89 -0.60 -3.18
N LYS A 50 -2.12 -1.41 -2.45
CA LYS A 50 -2.60 -2.19 -1.30
C LYS A 50 -3.15 -1.34 -0.15
N LYS A 51 -2.79 -0.06 -0.10
CA LYS A 51 -3.36 0.92 0.84
C LYS A 51 -4.85 1.12 0.64
N TYR A 52 -5.32 0.95 -0.60
CA TYR A 52 -6.72 1.10 -0.98
C TYR A 52 -7.43 -0.26 -1.02
N ASN A 53 -6.78 -1.32 -1.51
CA ASN A 53 -7.43 -2.63 -1.59
C ASN A 53 -6.42 -3.76 -1.41
N GLU A 54 -6.72 -4.77 -0.58
CA GLU A 54 -5.82 -5.90 -0.31
C GLU A 54 -5.42 -6.66 -1.59
N ASP A 55 -6.32 -6.73 -2.56
CA ASP A 55 -6.09 -7.30 -3.89
C ASP A 55 -6.34 -6.25 -4.99
N PRO A 56 -5.37 -5.36 -5.23
CA PRO A 56 -5.53 -4.27 -6.18
C PRO A 56 -5.66 -4.78 -7.62
N ILE A 57 -5.05 -5.93 -7.95
CA ILE A 57 -5.05 -6.45 -9.32
C ILE A 57 -6.45 -6.92 -9.71
N ASN A 58 -7.08 -7.76 -8.88
CA ASN A 58 -8.40 -8.29 -9.20
C ASN A 58 -9.48 -7.22 -9.13
N THR A 59 -9.37 -6.28 -8.19
CA THR A 59 -10.29 -5.14 -8.07
C THR A 59 -10.24 -4.26 -9.31
N ILE A 60 -9.05 -3.82 -9.73
CA ILE A 60 -8.88 -3.03 -10.97
C ILE A 60 -9.41 -3.82 -12.18
N LYS A 61 -9.11 -5.12 -12.26
CA LYS A 61 -9.59 -5.98 -13.37
C LYS A 61 -11.13 -6.03 -13.43
N ASN A 62 -11.81 -6.01 -12.29
CA ASN A 62 -13.27 -5.99 -12.25
C ASN A 62 -13.85 -4.63 -12.62
N ILE A 63 -13.22 -3.53 -12.17
CA ILE A 63 -13.64 -2.17 -12.52
C ILE A 63 -13.57 -1.94 -14.05
N ILE A 64 -12.41 -2.26 -14.65
CA ILE A 64 -12.18 -1.94 -16.07
C ILE A 64 -12.97 -2.82 -17.05
N LYS A 65 -13.52 -3.97 -16.62
CA LYS A 65 -14.39 -4.80 -17.48
C LYS A 65 -15.59 -4.01 -18.00
N ASN A 66 -16.05 -3.03 -17.22
CA ASN A 66 -17.21 -2.21 -17.52
C ASN A 66 -16.85 -0.90 -18.25
N PHE A 67 -15.58 -0.70 -18.64
CA PHE A 67 -15.16 0.52 -19.31
C PHE A 67 -15.50 0.49 -20.79
N PRO A 68 -16.15 1.54 -21.33
CA PRO A 68 -16.33 1.67 -22.77
C PRO A 68 -14.98 1.86 -23.46
N LEU A 69 -14.87 1.31 -24.67
CA LEU A 69 -13.66 1.42 -25.50
C LEU A 69 -13.45 2.84 -26.06
N SER A 70 -14.48 3.69 -26.02
CA SER A 70 -14.41 5.08 -26.44
C SER A 70 -13.66 5.98 -25.46
N LEU A 71 -13.37 5.51 -24.25
CA LEU A 71 -12.63 6.31 -23.27
C LEU A 71 -11.22 6.60 -23.76
N THR A 72 -10.85 7.87 -23.66
CA THR A 72 -9.45 8.27 -23.77
C THR A 72 -8.64 7.72 -22.60
N LYS A 73 -7.31 7.79 -22.72
CA LYS A 73 -6.39 7.35 -21.70
C LYS A 73 -6.59 8.13 -20.38
N GLU A 74 -6.83 9.43 -20.51
CA GLU A 74 -6.99 10.37 -19.40
C GLU A 74 -8.31 10.10 -18.67
N GLU A 75 -9.44 10.03 -19.41
CA GLU A 75 -10.75 9.74 -18.83
C GLU A 75 -10.80 8.35 -18.17
N ALA A 76 -10.19 7.34 -18.81
CA ALA A 76 -10.10 6.00 -18.21
C ALA A 76 -9.29 6.01 -16.91
N ARG A 77 -8.24 6.83 -16.82
CA ARG A 77 -7.44 6.94 -15.60
C ARG A 77 -8.20 7.65 -14.49
N GLU A 78 -8.91 8.74 -14.80
CA GLU A 78 -9.74 9.47 -13.85
C GLU A 78 -10.86 8.59 -13.32
N LYS A 79 -11.63 7.96 -14.21
CA LYS A 79 -12.71 7.04 -13.83
C LYS A 79 -12.22 5.85 -13.01
N LEU A 80 -11.04 5.33 -13.32
CA LEU A 80 -10.42 4.26 -12.53
C LEU A 80 -9.99 4.77 -11.15
N ASN A 81 -9.45 5.98 -11.04
CA ASN A 81 -9.12 6.58 -9.75
C ASN A 81 -10.37 6.77 -8.88
N GLU A 82 -11.44 7.32 -9.45
CA GLU A 82 -12.70 7.50 -8.73
C GLU A 82 -13.22 6.16 -8.20
N LEU A 83 -13.33 5.14 -9.05
CA LEU A 83 -13.88 3.85 -8.63
C LEU A 83 -12.96 3.07 -7.70
N PHE A 84 -11.64 3.12 -7.91
CA PHE A 84 -10.69 2.34 -7.11
C PHE A 84 -10.34 2.99 -5.77
N LYS A 85 -10.38 4.34 -5.69
CA LYS A 85 -10.00 5.08 -4.48
C LYS A 85 -11.19 5.64 -3.69
N ASN A 86 -12.35 5.89 -4.32
CA ASN A 86 -13.54 6.39 -3.62
C ASN A 86 -14.45 5.29 -3.07
N GLU A 87 -14.21 4.00 -3.37
CA GLU A 87 -14.91 2.89 -2.68
C GLU A 87 -14.46 2.79 -1.22
N ASN A 88 -14.88 3.75 -0.36
CA ASN A 88 -14.86 3.69 1.11
C ASN A 88 -13.66 2.96 1.74
N VAL A 89 -12.46 3.30 1.29
CA VAL A 89 -11.26 2.87 1.99
C VAL A 89 -10.92 4.02 2.92
N GLU A 90 -11.40 3.96 4.16
CA GLU A 90 -10.64 4.54 5.26
C GLU A 90 -9.20 4.09 5.00
N GLU A 91 -8.29 5.02 4.67
CA GLU A 91 -6.87 4.71 4.43
C GLU A 91 -6.52 3.65 5.45
N LYS A 92 -6.33 2.39 5.01
CA LYS A 92 -5.94 1.35 5.96
C LYS A 92 -4.62 1.87 6.46
N GLU A 93 -4.61 2.41 7.68
CA GLU A 93 -3.43 3.02 8.27
C GLU A 93 -2.36 1.96 8.11
N VAL A 94 -1.46 2.16 7.14
CA VAL A 94 -0.31 1.30 7.00
C VAL A 94 0.51 1.70 8.20
N LYS A 95 0.23 1.04 9.33
CA LYS A 95 1.06 1.14 10.52
C LYS A 95 2.43 0.78 10.02
N GLU A 96 3.31 1.77 9.94
CA GLU A 96 4.71 1.56 9.60
C GLU A 96 5.20 0.46 10.54
N LYS A 97 5.41 -0.73 9.97
CA LYS A 97 5.83 -1.88 10.74
C LYS A 97 7.34 -1.81 10.88
N TYR A 98 7.79 -1.27 12.00
CA TYR A 98 9.20 -1.21 12.33
C TYR A 98 9.66 -2.60 12.80
N HIS A 99 10.20 -3.41 11.89
CA HIS A 99 10.74 -4.74 12.22
C HIS A 99 11.72 -4.75 13.40
N GLY A 100 12.47 -3.65 13.59
CA GLY A 100 13.35 -3.48 14.75
C GLY A 100 12.60 -3.38 16.08
N LEU A 101 11.41 -2.79 16.10
CA LEU A 101 10.56 -2.75 17.30
C LEU A 101 10.01 -4.13 17.65
N ASP A 102 9.58 -4.90 16.64
CA ASP A 102 9.11 -6.28 16.86
C ASP A 102 10.22 -7.14 17.48
N LEU A 103 11.47 -6.99 16.99
CA LEU A 103 12.63 -7.68 17.55
C LEU A 103 12.89 -7.29 19.01
N ILE A 104 12.84 -6.00 19.31
CA ILE A 104 13.04 -5.49 20.68
C ILE A 104 11.95 -6.02 21.61
N GLU A 105 10.69 -6.00 21.17
CA GLU A 105 9.58 -6.51 21.98
C GLU A 105 9.70 -8.01 22.22
N ASN A 106 10.11 -8.79 21.21
CA ASN A 106 10.39 -10.22 21.37
C ASN A 106 11.53 -10.48 22.37
N ILE A 107 12.60 -9.68 22.33
CA ILE A 107 13.70 -9.77 23.31
C ILE A 107 13.19 -9.45 24.71
N PHE A 108 12.41 -8.38 24.88
CA PHE A 108 11.87 -7.98 26.18
C PHE A 108 10.95 -9.04 26.78
N ASN A 109 10.12 -9.67 25.94
CA ASN A 109 9.24 -10.76 26.34
C ASN A 109 10.05 -12.03 26.67
N TYR A 110 11.06 -12.37 25.87
CA TYR A 110 11.88 -13.56 26.08
C TYR A 110 12.65 -13.53 27.41
N PHE A 111 13.24 -12.38 27.75
CA PHE A 111 13.96 -12.21 29.01
C PHE A 111 13.07 -11.82 30.20
N ASP A 112 11.77 -11.62 29.96
CA ASP A 112 10.79 -11.21 30.98
C ASP A 112 11.28 -10.00 31.80
N ILE A 113 11.86 -9.01 31.11
CA ILE A 113 12.63 -7.90 31.73
C ILE A 113 11.77 -7.07 32.70
N PHE A 114 10.46 -7.06 32.49
CA PHE A 114 9.50 -6.28 33.27
C PHE A 114 8.71 -7.11 34.30
N LYS A 115 9.04 -8.38 34.52
CA LYS A 115 8.31 -9.30 35.42
C LYS A 115 8.01 -8.75 36.82
N ASN A 116 8.97 -7.99 37.37
CA ASN A 116 8.91 -7.46 38.74
C ASN A 116 8.52 -5.97 38.77
N CYS A 117 8.14 -5.39 37.63
CA CYS A 117 7.68 -4.02 37.58
C CYS A 117 6.21 -3.97 38.00
N LYS A 118 5.90 -3.13 38.99
CA LYS A 118 4.50 -2.88 39.37
C LYS A 118 3.83 -2.09 38.26
N ASP A 119 2.78 -2.66 37.67
CA ASP A 119 1.92 -1.90 36.77
C ASP A 119 1.24 -0.76 37.54
N SER A 120 1.30 0.45 36.97
CA SER A 120 0.52 1.57 37.47
C SER A 120 -0.92 1.45 36.96
N LYS A 121 -1.89 2.09 37.63
CA LYS A 121 -3.31 2.07 37.25
C LYS A 121 -3.60 2.50 35.79
N SER A 122 -2.68 3.19 35.13
CA SER A 122 -2.92 3.84 33.84
C SER A 122 -2.04 3.34 32.68
N LYS A 123 -0.81 2.87 32.92
CA LYS A 123 0.10 2.33 31.87
C LYS A 123 1.11 1.34 32.46
N SER A 124 1.46 0.28 31.72
CA SER A 124 2.56 -0.61 32.09
C SER A 124 3.91 0.07 31.78
N LEU A 125 4.96 -0.24 32.55
CA LEU A 125 6.30 0.28 32.27
C LEU A 125 6.80 -0.19 30.90
N LYS A 126 6.43 -1.42 30.51
CA LYS A 126 6.72 -1.99 29.20
C LYS A 126 6.19 -1.09 28.07
N ASP A 127 4.92 -0.68 28.15
CA ASP A 127 4.30 0.18 27.12
C ASP A 127 5.00 1.53 27.00
N VAL A 128 5.39 2.12 28.14
CA VAL A 128 6.11 3.40 28.16
C VAL A 128 7.47 3.28 27.48
N VAL A 129 8.22 2.22 27.78
CA VAL A 129 9.55 2.00 27.19
C VAL A 129 9.45 1.71 25.68
N ILE A 130 8.53 0.83 25.27
CA ILE A 130 8.30 0.54 23.84
C ILE A 130 7.90 1.82 23.09
N HIS A 131 7.05 2.66 23.69
CA HIS A 131 6.67 3.94 23.10
C HIS A 131 7.86 4.89 22.94
N GLN A 132 8.74 5.01 23.95
CA GLN A 132 9.94 5.85 23.85
C GLN A 132 10.89 5.37 22.75
N ILE A 133 11.08 4.06 22.63
CA ILE A 133 11.89 3.47 21.56
C ILE A 133 11.25 3.75 20.19
N TYR A 134 9.93 3.57 20.06
CA TYR A 134 9.19 3.91 18.83
C TYR A 134 9.40 5.37 18.41
N GLN A 135 9.31 6.32 19.35
CA GLN A 135 9.56 7.74 19.06
C GLN A 135 10.97 7.98 18.53
N LYS A 136 11.98 7.23 19.00
CA LYS A 136 13.35 7.33 18.49
C LYS A 136 13.49 6.81 17.06
N PHE A 137 12.73 5.78 16.68
CA PHE A 137 12.68 5.30 15.30
C PHE A 137 11.95 6.28 14.37
N LYS A 138 10.81 6.82 14.82
CA LYS A 138 9.96 7.72 14.02
C LYS A 138 10.57 9.10 13.82
N LEU A 139 11.14 9.67 14.88
CA LEU A 139 11.77 10.99 14.90
C LEU A 139 13.17 10.82 15.50
N PRO A 140 14.19 10.53 14.67
CA PRO A 140 15.57 10.38 15.15
C PRO A 140 16.11 11.73 15.61
N MET A 141 15.74 12.12 16.81
CA MET A 141 16.31 13.25 17.54
C MET A 141 17.39 12.74 18.48
N SER A 142 18.50 13.45 18.51
CA SER A 142 19.53 13.23 19.52
C SER A 142 18.92 13.33 20.92
N ILE A 143 19.54 12.68 21.91
CA ILE A 143 19.11 12.75 23.32
C ILE A 143 18.97 14.22 23.75
N TYR A 144 19.92 15.06 23.35
CA TYR A 144 19.90 16.48 23.58
C TYR A 144 18.72 17.21 22.90
N GLY A 145 18.41 16.85 21.65
CA GLY A 145 17.25 17.38 20.93
C GLY A 145 15.92 17.03 21.60
N THR A 146 15.79 15.80 22.10
CA THR A 146 14.60 15.34 22.85
C THR A 146 14.45 16.06 24.19
N TYR A 147 15.55 16.26 24.93
CA TYR A 147 15.52 17.03 26.17
C TYR A 147 15.06 18.48 25.93
N LYS A 148 15.55 19.10 24.85
CA LYS A 148 15.21 20.49 24.51
C LYS A 148 13.76 20.66 24.07
N SER A 149 13.15 19.66 23.42
CA SER A 149 11.74 19.70 23.04
C SER A 149 10.82 19.57 24.26
N ILE A 150 11.11 18.64 25.18
CA ILE A 150 10.33 18.45 26.41
C ILE A 150 10.34 19.72 27.27
N LYS A 151 11.51 20.39 27.37
CA LYS A 151 11.68 21.61 28.17
C LYS A 151 10.98 22.86 27.59
N LYS A 152 10.54 22.81 26.32
CA LYS A 152 9.79 23.91 25.68
C LYS A 152 8.28 23.81 25.90
N GLU A 153 7.78 22.65 26.31
CA GLU A 153 6.34 22.37 26.51
C GLU A 153 5.91 22.53 27.99
N THR A 154 6.84 22.88 28.88
CA THR A 154 6.63 23.29 30.29
C THR A 154 6.92 24.77 30.45
#